data_AF-A0A4Q2DED4-F1
#
_entry.id   AF-A0A4Q2DED4-F1
#
_cell.length_a   1.000
_cell.length_b   1.000
_cell.length_c   1.000
_cell.angle_alpha   90.00
_cell.angle_beta   90.00
_cell.angle_gamma   90.00
#
_symmetry.space_group_name_H-M   'P 1'
#
loop_
_entity.id
_entity.type
_entity.pdbx_description
1 polymer ?
#
loop_
_entity_poly.entity_id
_entity_poly.type
_entity_poly.pdbx_seq_one_letter_code
_entity_poly.pdbx_strand_id
1 'polypeptide(L)'
;MVNFTILAGGFTSFIATYVFDSDAGSLSLTKQNPTGQNPSWIAPHRLNSSILYAVNEIGPVGNLQSFLVDEEGGLSLVDTVATGGNGPTFTEALSGGEVSAMNFGSPNASFIATDPEDPSRFLRDSPAVNFPVGDGPSNPHQSLEFNGEIFVPDLGADKIWRIVADGEPGNFKVQGQIDVAPGNGPRHIAIRDNILFILHEKTSVLTAQPIPTAPNGTTLPLLANVSIVPPEAANFNGSFFAAEIVISEISEAFPDPLIYVSNRNLGPEFDEAGDSIAIFEWSALTGNSTEEELPSPSSTSVSESVSVTATPTESATTTSGLAGPVVATLTAADSGSVAKRMVKYHARRRPAHENARRQYGYDYPEPASSPSPSPASDSSSAGSGATITLLSSYTPTAAAPAESGTQTAAGSASGTATGPVMPTATPTAATLRLTNQVFTGLRQIRSFAIGKADENGGDEFLIAGANLDGGVAVFRRTEGGRNLELVTRNTELQSRTSFVFL
;
A
#
# COMPACT_ATOMS: atom_id res chain seq x y z
N MET A 1 18.87 -26.42 10.93
CA MET A 1 18.14 -25.59 11.90
C MET A 1 18.34 -24.15 11.50
N VAL A 2 17.43 -23.63 10.69
CA VAL A 2 17.40 -22.21 10.33
C VAL A 2 16.35 -21.56 11.23
N ASN A 3 16.85 -20.84 12.23
CA ASN A 3 16.02 -20.09 13.18
C ASN A 3 16.03 -18.62 12.78
N PHE A 4 14.83 -18.03 12.69
CA PHE A 4 14.66 -16.61 12.41
C PHE A 4 14.22 -15.89 13.68
N THR A 5 15.03 -14.92 14.13
CA THR A 5 14.63 -14.01 15.21
C THR A 5 13.81 -12.87 14.63
N ILE A 6 12.59 -12.68 15.15
CA ILE A 6 11.63 -11.73 14.62
C ILE A 6 11.13 -10.84 15.75
N LEU A 7 11.31 -9.53 15.60
CA LEU A 7 10.75 -8.53 16.52
C LEU A 7 9.33 -8.16 16.08
N ALA A 8 8.44 -7.92 17.04
CA ALA A 8 7.05 -7.55 16.77
C ALA A 8 6.55 -6.41 17.66
N GLY A 9 6.24 -5.28 17.03
CA GLY A 9 5.53 -4.14 17.63
C GLY A 9 4.06 -4.44 17.88
N GLY A 10 3.37 -3.55 18.59
CA GLY A 10 1.96 -3.73 18.92
C GLY A 10 1.38 -2.70 19.89
N PHE A 11 0.10 -2.84 20.21
CA PHE A 11 -0.60 -2.01 21.20
C PHE A 11 -0.37 -2.51 22.64
N THR A 12 0.90 -2.48 23.07
CA THR A 12 1.36 -2.96 24.40
C THR A 12 2.37 -1.99 25.01
N SER A 13 3.01 -2.33 26.13
CA SER A 13 4.14 -1.58 26.70
C SER A 13 5.47 -2.32 26.51
N PHE A 14 5.57 -3.11 25.45
CA PHE A 14 6.75 -3.92 25.11
C PHE A 14 6.78 -4.26 23.62
N ILE A 15 7.97 -4.51 23.09
CA ILE A 15 8.20 -5.15 21.78
C ILE A 15 8.49 -6.63 22.04
N ALA A 16 7.77 -7.51 21.34
CA ALA A 16 7.94 -8.95 21.48
C ALA A 16 9.09 -9.47 20.62
N THR A 17 9.75 -10.52 21.07
CA THR A 17 10.73 -11.27 20.28
C THR A 17 10.22 -12.69 20.10
N TYR A 18 10.13 -13.11 18.85
CA TYR A 18 9.80 -14.46 18.46
C TYR A 18 11.03 -15.15 17.86
N VAL A 19 11.11 -16.46 18.03
CA VAL A 19 12.01 -17.32 17.27
C VAL A 19 11.16 -18.27 16.45
N PHE A 20 11.30 -18.19 15.14
CA PHE A 20 10.69 -19.12 14.19
C PHE A 20 11.71 -20.18 13.79
N ASP A 21 11.48 -21.42 14.21
CA ASP A 21 12.23 -22.60 13.75
C ASP A 21 11.53 -23.15 12.51
N SER A 22 12.14 -22.93 11.35
CA SER A 22 11.59 -23.33 10.06
C SER A 22 11.63 -24.84 9.80
N ASP A 23 12.56 -25.56 10.42
CA ASP A 23 12.66 -27.02 10.32
C ASP A 23 11.58 -27.68 11.19
N ALA A 24 11.37 -27.16 12.39
CA ALA A 24 10.35 -27.66 13.33
C ALA A 24 8.94 -27.15 13.02
N GLY A 25 8.80 -26.09 12.22
CA GLY A 25 7.51 -25.43 11.96
C GLY A 25 6.91 -24.83 13.24
N SER A 26 7.73 -24.16 14.05
CA SER A 26 7.31 -23.64 15.36
C SER A 26 7.68 -22.17 15.55
N LEU A 27 6.78 -21.39 16.16
CA LEU A 27 6.98 -19.99 16.50
C LEU A 27 6.84 -19.79 18.01
N SER A 28 7.96 -19.50 18.67
CA SER A 28 8.02 -19.34 20.12
C SER A 28 8.21 -17.88 20.52
N LEU A 29 7.42 -17.39 21.46
CA LEU A 29 7.69 -16.12 22.12
C LEU A 29 8.86 -16.30 23.10
N THR A 30 9.96 -15.59 22.89
CA THR A 30 11.18 -15.75 23.70
C THR A 30 11.46 -14.57 24.60
N LYS A 31 11.08 -13.35 24.20
CA LYS A 31 11.26 -12.13 25.01
C LYS A 31 10.07 -11.18 24.89
N GLN A 32 9.85 -10.40 25.94
CA GLN A 32 9.01 -9.20 25.93
C GLN A 32 9.88 -8.05 26.42
N ASN A 33 10.37 -7.22 25.51
CA ASN A 33 11.29 -6.14 25.81
C ASN A 33 10.51 -4.87 26.22
N PRO A 34 10.57 -4.43 27.48
CA PRO A 34 9.78 -3.30 27.97
C PRO A 34 10.12 -2.00 27.23
N THR A 35 9.11 -1.17 26.98
CA THR A 35 9.26 0.10 26.26
C THR A 35 8.15 1.10 26.61
N GLY A 36 8.07 2.22 25.89
CA GLY A 36 6.92 3.12 25.92
C GLY A 36 5.61 2.43 25.52
N GLN A 37 4.49 3.07 25.80
CA GLN A 37 3.19 2.53 25.42
C GLN A 37 3.01 2.55 23.89
N ASN A 38 2.28 1.55 23.40
CA ASN A 38 1.88 1.38 22.01
C ASN A 38 3.04 1.49 21.00
N PRO A 39 4.09 0.65 21.07
CA PRO A 39 5.12 0.54 20.03
C PRO A 39 4.52 -0.08 18.75
N SER A 40 3.54 0.57 18.13
CA SER A 40 2.68 -0.04 17.11
C SER A 40 3.40 -0.26 15.77
N TRP A 41 4.41 0.56 15.48
CA TRP A 41 5.29 0.39 14.33
C TRP A 41 6.76 0.39 14.75
N ILE A 42 7.50 -0.60 14.24
CA ILE A 42 8.94 -0.73 14.41
C ILE A 42 9.62 -0.79 13.04
N ALA A 43 10.84 -0.26 12.95
CA ALA A 43 11.63 -0.31 11.73
C ALA A 43 13.13 -0.47 12.07
N PRO A 44 13.88 -1.28 11.29
CA PRO A 44 15.32 -1.38 11.48
C PRO A 44 16.01 -0.13 10.94
N HIS A 45 17.22 0.14 11.44
CA HIS A 45 18.13 1.02 10.71
C HIS A 45 18.56 0.37 9.39
N ARG A 46 18.72 1.18 8.34
CA ARG A 46 18.95 0.68 6.96
C ARG A 46 20.23 -0.12 6.78
N LEU A 47 21.29 0.25 7.49
CA LEU A 47 22.65 -0.29 7.30
C LEU A 47 23.23 -0.95 8.56
N ASN A 48 22.53 -0.87 9.68
CA ASN A 48 23.03 -1.34 10.98
C ASN A 48 21.91 -2.11 11.68
N SER A 49 21.92 -3.43 11.55
CA SER A 49 20.88 -4.30 12.11
C SER A 49 20.84 -4.29 13.64
N SER A 50 21.87 -3.77 14.31
CA SER A 50 21.89 -3.60 15.77
C SER A 50 21.07 -2.40 16.25
N ILE A 51 20.43 -1.62 15.36
CA ILE A 51 19.61 -0.46 15.73
C ILE A 51 18.17 -0.68 15.25
N LEU A 52 17.22 -0.47 16.16
CA LEU A 52 15.79 -0.48 15.89
C LEU A 52 15.17 0.85 16.30
N TYR A 53 14.20 1.31 15.51
CA TYR A 53 13.35 2.44 15.85
C TYR A 53 11.91 1.98 16.10
N ALA A 54 11.20 2.67 16.99
CA ALA A 54 9.79 2.41 17.28
C ALA A 54 9.04 3.71 17.54
N VAL A 55 7.83 3.84 16.99
CA VAL A 55 6.91 4.92 17.39
C VAL A 55 6.04 4.48 18.54
N ASN A 56 5.78 5.37 19.49
CA ASN A 56 4.74 5.20 20.49
C ASN A 56 3.47 5.91 20.00
N GLU A 57 2.49 5.13 19.55
CA GLU A 57 1.19 5.60 19.06
C GLU A 57 0.31 6.02 20.25
N ILE A 58 0.63 7.19 20.80
CA ILE A 58 -0.03 7.82 21.94
C ILE A 58 -0.37 9.29 21.64
N GLY A 59 -1.29 9.86 22.42
CA GLY A 59 -1.73 11.25 22.32
C GLY A 59 -1.67 11.99 23.66
N PRO A 60 -1.70 13.34 23.65
CA PRO A 60 -1.83 14.21 22.48
C PRO A 60 -0.52 14.39 21.69
N VAL A 61 0.62 13.97 22.24
CA VAL A 61 1.92 13.98 21.54
C VAL A 61 2.54 12.59 21.70
N GLY A 62 2.86 11.94 20.58
CA GLY A 62 3.53 10.65 20.58
C GLY A 62 5.06 10.76 20.54
N ASN A 63 5.73 9.63 20.62
CA ASN A 63 7.19 9.56 20.67
C ASN A 63 7.77 8.69 19.55
N LEU A 64 9.04 8.93 19.26
CA LEU A 64 9.93 8.05 18.52
C LEU A 64 11.03 7.58 19.49
N GLN A 65 11.33 6.29 19.48
CA GLN A 65 12.30 5.64 20.35
C GLN A 65 13.33 4.89 19.51
N SER A 66 14.55 4.77 20.04
CA SER A 66 15.63 3.97 19.46
C SER A 66 16.10 2.91 20.45
N PHE A 67 16.55 1.77 19.93
CA PHE A 67 17.03 0.64 20.71
C PHE A 67 18.30 0.07 20.11
N LEU A 68 19.18 -0.45 20.97
CA LEU A 68 20.18 -1.43 20.56
C LEU A 68 19.55 -2.83 20.61
N VAL A 69 19.87 -3.64 19.60
CA VAL A 69 19.38 -5.00 19.41
C VAL A 69 20.53 -5.99 19.63
N ASP A 70 20.35 -6.97 20.52
CA ASP A 70 21.26 -8.11 20.67
C ASP A 70 20.95 -9.25 19.68
N GLU A 71 21.86 -10.21 19.52
CA GLU A 71 21.73 -11.33 18.58
C GLU A 71 20.51 -12.22 18.88
N GLU A 72 20.10 -12.31 20.15
CA GLU A 72 18.92 -13.05 20.58
C GLU A 72 17.64 -12.19 20.58
N GLY A 73 17.67 -11.01 19.94
CA GLY A 73 16.54 -10.09 19.78
C GLY A 73 16.09 -9.40 21.07
N GLY A 74 16.98 -9.25 22.04
CA GLY A 74 16.78 -8.40 23.22
C GLY A 74 17.02 -6.94 22.87
N LEU A 75 16.24 -6.05 23.49
CA LEU A 75 16.27 -4.61 23.19
C LEU A 75 16.67 -3.81 24.41
N SER A 76 17.60 -2.87 24.20
CA SER A 76 17.98 -1.85 25.18
C SER A 76 17.59 -0.48 24.64
N LEU A 77 16.65 0.20 25.32
CA LEU A 77 16.26 1.57 24.97
C LEU A 77 17.47 2.51 25.07
N VAL A 78 17.75 3.25 23.99
CA VAL A 78 18.84 4.24 23.95
C VAL A 78 18.30 5.64 24.11
N ASP A 79 17.30 6.00 23.28
CA ASP A 79 16.80 7.35 23.24
C ASP A 79 15.29 7.42 22.97
N THR A 80 14.68 8.55 23.31
CA THR A 80 13.28 8.86 23.09
C THR A 80 13.12 10.35 22.80
N VAL A 81 12.39 10.70 21.75
CA VAL A 81 12.10 12.06 21.32
C VAL A 81 10.61 12.22 21.00
N ALA A 82 10.06 13.41 21.28
CA ALA A 82 8.68 13.71 20.92
C ALA A 82 8.56 13.91 19.40
N THR A 83 7.49 13.38 18.81
CA THR A 83 7.20 13.51 17.37
C THR A 83 6.52 14.82 17.02
N GLY A 84 6.14 15.64 18.01
CA GLY A 84 5.44 16.91 17.77
C GLY A 84 4.01 16.79 17.23
N GLY A 85 3.45 15.57 17.19
CA GLY A 85 2.08 15.33 16.75
C GLY A 85 1.43 14.14 17.46
N ASN A 86 0.14 13.96 17.21
CA ASN A 86 -0.70 12.98 17.89
C ASN A 86 -0.66 11.63 17.17
N GLY A 87 -0.39 10.54 17.89
CA GLY A 87 -0.50 9.18 17.37
C GLY A 87 0.39 8.86 16.18
N PRO A 88 1.73 8.89 16.31
CA PRO A 88 2.62 8.42 15.27
C PRO A 88 2.36 6.93 14.99
N THR A 89 1.92 6.60 13.77
CA THR A 89 1.47 5.25 13.37
C THR A 89 2.48 4.50 12.51
N PHE A 90 3.51 5.17 12.03
CA PHE A 90 4.52 4.62 11.13
C PHE A 90 5.87 5.31 11.34
N THR A 91 6.95 4.54 11.17
CA THR A 91 8.33 5.02 11.17
C THR A 91 9.20 4.19 10.24
N GLU A 92 10.21 4.82 9.65
CA GLU A 92 11.31 4.18 8.94
C GLU A 92 12.56 5.05 9.03
N ALA A 93 13.74 4.43 8.86
CA ALA A 93 14.99 5.16 8.65
C ALA A 93 15.13 5.59 7.18
N LEU A 94 15.49 6.85 6.94
CA LEU A 94 15.63 7.46 5.62
C LEU A 94 17.09 7.47 5.14
N SER A 95 17.35 7.72 3.85
CA SER A 95 18.72 7.73 3.33
C SER A 95 19.59 8.86 3.88
N GLY A 96 18.97 9.98 4.28
CA GLY A 96 19.67 11.16 4.80
C GLY A 96 20.14 11.03 6.25
N GLY A 97 19.79 9.95 6.95
CA GLY A 97 20.09 9.76 8.38
C GLY A 97 18.97 10.22 9.32
N GLU A 98 17.83 10.67 8.78
CA GLU A 98 16.62 10.93 9.55
C GLU A 98 15.79 9.67 9.78
N VAL A 99 14.93 9.74 10.79
CA VAL A 99 13.90 8.73 11.08
C VAL A 99 12.54 9.40 11.06
N SER A 100 11.63 8.86 10.26
CA SER A 100 10.30 9.44 10.06
C SER A 100 9.32 9.04 11.18
N ALA A 101 8.30 9.88 11.42
CA ALA A 101 7.17 9.57 12.28
C ALA A 101 5.88 10.18 11.73
N MET A 102 4.90 9.33 11.39
CA MET A 102 3.64 9.76 10.76
C MET A 102 2.54 9.99 11.79
N ASN A 103 2.29 11.24 12.18
CA ASN A 103 1.37 11.59 13.25
C ASN A 103 -0.09 11.51 12.78
N PHE A 104 -0.69 10.33 12.84
CA PHE A 104 -2.02 10.05 12.29
C PHE A 104 -3.13 10.93 12.86
N GLY A 105 -3.03 11.30 14.14
CA GLY A 105 -4.01 12.11 14.86
C GLY A 105 -3.89 13.62 14.64
N SER A 106 -2.95 14.09 13.82
CA SER A 106 -2.71 15.52 13.56
C SER A 106 -2.27 15.78 12.11
N PRO A 107 -2.44 16.99 11.57
CA PRO A 107 -2.08 17.30 10.19
C PRO A 107 -0.58 17.56 10.01
N ASN A 108 0.28 16.66 10.49
CA ASN A 108 1.73 16.81 10.39
C ASN A 108 2.48 15.47 10.40
N ALA A 109 3.76 15.52 10.07
CA ALA A 109 4.69 14.41 10.23
C ALA A 109 6.04 14.95 10.72
N SER A 110 6.91 14.08 11.23
CA SER A 110 8.25 14.47 11.67
C SER A 110 9.31 13.63 10.98
N PHE A 111 10.47 14.25 10.75
CA PHE A 111 11.64 13.67 10.12
C PHE A 111 12.83 14.03 10.99
N ILE A 112 13.11 13.16 11.97
CA ILE A 112 14.00 13.51 13.06
C ILE A 112 15.41 13.07 12.69
N ALA A 113 16.33 14.03 12.63
CA ALA A 113 17.74 13.73 12.37
C ALA A 113 18.34 12.92 13.52
N THR A 114 19.20 11.98 13.17
CA THR A 114 20.01 11.23 14.13
C THR A 114 21.43 11.79 14.20
N ASP A 115 22.15 11.48 15.26
CA ASP A 115 23.57 11.79 15.36
C ASP A 115 24.35 11.00 14.28
N PRO A 116 25.10 11.65 13.38
CA PRO A 116 25.85 10.97 12.33
C PRO A 116 26.90 9.97 12.84
N GLU A 117 27.40 10.15 14.07
CA GLU A 117 28.36 9.24 14.70
C GLU A 117 27.68 8.14 15.52
N ASP A 118 26.45 8.39 16.00
CA ASP A 118 25.64 7.44 16.76
C ASP A 118 24.16 7.52 16.33
N PRO A 119 23.76 6.83 15.24
CA PRO A 119 22.40 6.91 14.71
C PRO A 119 21.32 6.35 15.66
N SER A 120 21.72 5.77 16.80
CA SER A 120 20.80 5.41 17.87
C SER A 120 20.39 6.61 18.74
N ARG A 121 20.92 7.82 18.50
CA ARG A 121 20.58 9.06 19.22
C ARG A 121 19.93 10.08 18.31
N PHE A 122 18.93 10.79 18.83
CA PHE A 122 18.19 11.80 18.08
C PHE A 122 18.75 13.21 18.33
N LEU A 123 18.90 13.98 17.25
CA LEU A 123 19.01 15.44 17.33
C LEU A 123 17.63 16.02 17.65
N ARG A 124 17.59 17.09 18.45
CA ARG A 124 16.33 17.61 19.04
C ARG A 124 15.73 18.81 18.35
N ASP A 125 16.41 19.30 17.31
CA ASP A 125 16.05 20.53 16.62
C ASP A 125 15.25 20.29 15.33
N SER A 126 14.78 19.07 15.08
CA SER A 126 13.95 18.74 13.91
C SER A 126 12.48 19.16 14.12
N PRO A 127 11.97 20.16 13.38
CA PRO A 127 10.58 20.59 13.50
C PRO A 127 9.63 19.61 12.80
N ALA A 128 8.40 19.50 13.31
CA ALA A 128 7.33 18.81 12.58
C ALA A 128 6.95 19.59 11.31
N VAL A 129 6.67 18.85 10.23
CA VAL A 129 6.20 19.35 8.95
C VAL A 129 4.67 19.37 8.94
N ASN A 130 4.08 20.55 8.93
CA ASN A 130 2.62 20.70 8.86
C ASN A 130 2.10 20.55 7.43
N PHE A 131 1.03 19.78 7.25
CA PHE A 131 0.36 19.60 5.98
C PHE A 131 -0.69 20.70 5.74
N PRO A 132 -0.74 21.29 4.54
CA PRO A 132 -1.60 22.43 4.24
C PRO A 132 -3.06 22.02 3.96
N VAL A 133 -3.72 21.41 4.95
CA VAL A 133 -5.13 20.95 4.85
C VAL A 133 -6.15 21.99 5.28
N GLY A 134 -5.73 23.10 5.89
CA GLY A 134 -6.65 24.06 6.51
C GLY A 134 -7.49 23.38 7.60
N ASP A 135 -8.81 23.55 7.54
CA ASP A 135 -9.77 22.89 8.43
C ASP A 135 -10.18 21.47 7.97
N GLY A 136 -9.56 20.97 6.90
CA GLY A 136 -9.82 19.64 6.34
C GLY A 136 -9.26 18.50 7.20
N PRO A 137 -9.77 17.28 7.03
CA PRO A 137 -9.21 16.10 7.69
C PRO A 137 -7.78 15.80 7.18
N SER A 138 -6.93 15.30 8.08
CA SER A 138 -5.60 14.78 7.76
C SER A 138 -5.28 13.62 8.69
N ASN A 139 -4.78 12.54 8.11
CA ASN A 139 -4.38 11.31 8.75
C ASN A 139 -3.20 10.69 7.97
N PRO A 140 -2.00 11.28 8.04
CA PRO A 140 -0.81 10.69 7.41
C PRO A 140 -0.52 9.33 8.02
N HIS A 141 -0.23 8.34 7.17
CA HIS A 141 -0.19 6.95 7.63
C HIS A 141 1.12 6.21 7.28
N GLN A 142 1.87 6.65 6.28
CA GLN A 142 3.16 6.06 5.92
C GLN A 142 4.11 7.13 5.38
N SER A 143 5.42 6.92 5.47
CA SER A 143 6.39 7.55 4.58
C SER A 143 6.99 6.52 3.63
N LEU A 144 7.37 6.95 2.42
CA LEU A 144 8.13 6.14 1.48
C LEU A 144 9.10 7.05 0.71
N GLU A 145 10.40 6.84 0.89
CA GLU A 145 11.45 7.55 0.14
C GLU A 145 11.52 7.06 -1.31
N PHE A 146 11.53 7.99 -2.27
CA PHE A 146 11.71 7.68 -3.69
C PHE A 146 12.27 8.88 -4.46
N ASN A 147 13.37 8.67 -5.20
CA ASN A 147 14.01 9.67 -6.07
C ASN A 147 14.26 11.04 -5.40
N GLY A 148 14.71 11.05 -4.14
CA GLY A 148 15.01 12.28 -3.39
C GLY A 148 13.79 13.00 -2.83
N GLU A 149 12.61 12.40 -2.92
CA GLU A 149 11.38 12.83 -2.26
C GLU A 149 10.93 11.81 -1.23
N ILE A 150 10.06 12.23 -0.31
CA ILE A 150 9.33 11.33 0.57
C ILE A 150 7.84 11.48 0.28
N PHE A 151 7.19 10.37 -0.05
CA PHE A 151 5.75 10.32 -0.29
C PHE A 151 5.02 9.93 0.99
N VAL A 152 4.03 10.73 1.36
CA VAL A 152 3.22 10.53 2.57
C VAL A 152 1.75 10.39 2.19
N PRO A 153 1.21 9.16 2.06
CA PRO A 153 -0.23 8.96 1.92
C PRO A 153 -0.97 9.49 3.16
N ASP A 154 -1.91 10.39 2.90
CA ASP A 154 -2.79 10.99 3.88
C ASP A 154 -4.21 10.47 3.69
N LEU A 155 -4.59 9.54 4.57
CA LEU A 155 -5.88 8.86 4.56
C LEU A 155 -7.04 9.84 4.74
N GLY A 156 -6.81 10.91 5.49
CA GLY A 156 -7.79 11.95 5.80
C GLY A 156 -8.01 12.87 4.61
N ALA A 157 -6.91 13.36 4.03
CA ALA A 157 -6.91 14.39 3.00
C ALA A 157 -7.12 13.87 1.56
N ASP A 158 -7.18 12.54 1.37
CA ASP A 158 -7.30 11.89 0.05
C ASP A 158 -6.21 12.38 -0.92
N LYS A 159 -4.95 12.26 -0.50
CA LYS A 159 -3.76 12.58 -1.31
C LYS A 159 -2.50 11.94 -0.75
N ILE A 160 -1.43 12.06 -1.52
CA ILE A 160 -0.08 11.72 -1.11
C ILE A 160 0.72 13.01 -1.13
N TRP A 161 1.20 13.46 0.03
CA TRP A 161 2.07 14.63 0.11
C TRP A 161 3.46 14.27 -0.41
N ARG A 162 4.09 15.22 -1.09
CA ARG A 162 5.48 15.13 -1.57
C ARG A 162 6.32 16.02 -0.69
N ILE A 163 7.22 15.41 0.07
CA ILE A 163 8.08 16.06 1.05
C ILE A 163 9.51 16.05 0.54
N VAL A 164 10.25 17.13 0.78
CA VAL A 164 11.68 17.27 0.44
C VAL A 164 12.43 17.95 1.59
N ALA A 165 13.73 17.70 1.65
CA ALA A 165 14.61 18.40 2.58
C ALA A 165 14.57 19.93 2.34
N ASP A 166 14.73 20.69 3.42
CA ASP A 166 14.67 22.16 3.43
C ASP A 166 15.84 22.75 4.22
N GLY A 167 17.06 22.41 3.81
CA GLY A 167 18.30 22.93 4.40
C GLY A 167 18.94 21.91 5.34
N GLU A 168 19.10 22.29 6.61
CA GLU A 168 19.80 21.49 7.62
C GLU A 168 19.10 20.14 7.89
N PRO A 169 19.84 19.11 8.39
CA PRO A 169 19.28 17.80 8.71
C PRO A 169 18.03 17.88 9.58
N GLY A 170 17.02 17.08 9.23
CA GLY A 170 15.72 17.08 9.92
C GLY A 170 14.79 18.24 9.59
N ASN A 171 15.20 19.21 8.76
CA ASN A 171 14.29 20.22 8.21
C ASN A 171 13.72 19.76 6.88
N PHE A 172 12.40 19.70 6.79
CA PHE A 172 11.67 19.26 5.60
C PHE A 172 10.49 20.18 5.33
N LYS A 173 9.98 20.15 4.09
CA LYS A 173 8.78 20.87 3.70
C LYS A 173 7.93 20.08 2.71
N VAL A 174 6.63 20.39 2.70
CA VAL A 174 5.73 19.97 1.61
C VAL A 174 6.10 20.75 0.36
N GLN A 175 6.51 20.06 -0.71
CA GLN A 175 6.71 20.68 -2.02
C GLN A 175 5.46 20.61 -2.89
N GLY A 176 4.60 19.61 -2.68
CA GLY A 176 3.34 19.45 -3.40
C GLY A 176 2.63 18.15 -3.06
N GLN A 177 1.77 17.68 -3.95
CA GLN A 177 0.90 16.53 -3.70
C GLN A 177 0.54 15.73 -4.95
N ILE A 178 0.13 14.48 -4.73
CA ILE A 178 -0.54 13.65 -5.71
C ILE A 178 -1.97 13.42 -5.22
N ASP A 179 -2.96 13.89 -5.97
CA ASP A 179 -4.36 13.71 -5.57
C ASP A 179 -4.85 12.30 -5.85
N VAL A 180 -5.70 11.79 -4.95
CA VAL A 180 -6.48 10.57 -5.20
C VAL A 180 -7.98 10.90 -5.20
N ALA A 181 -8.81 9.99 -5.70
CA ALA A 181 -10.24 10.22 -5.75
C ALA A 181 -10.81 10.42 -4.31
N PRO A 182 -11.69 11.43 -4.09
CA PRO A 182 -12.26 11.69 -2.78
C PRO A 182 -12.97 10.48 -2.16
N GLY A 183 -12.72 10.24 -0.87
CA GLY A 183 -13.29 9.15 -0.09
C GLY A 183 -12.51 7.83 -0.15
N ASN A 184 -11.44 7.74 -0.95
CA ASN A 184 -10.66 6.51 -1.06
C ASN A 184 -9.80 6.23 0.17
N GLY A 185 -9.20 7.25 0.77
CA GLY A 185 -8.31 7.16 1.92
C GLY A 185 -7.04 6.34 1.64
N PRO A 186 -6.02 6.91 0.98
CA PRO A 186 -4.77 6.21 0.73
C PRO A 186 -4.09 5.93 2.06
N ARG A 187 -3.76 4.67 2.34
CA ARG A 187 -3.17 4.26 3.63
C ARG A 187 -1.70 3.96 3.47
N HIS A 188 -1.37 2.88 2.77
CA HIS A 188 0.01 2.52 2.44
C HIS A 188 0.21 2.56 0.91
N ILE A 189 1.45 2.77 0.50
CA ILE A 189 1.92 2.83 -0.87
C ILE A 189 3.16 1.96 -1.05
N ALA A 190 3.37 1.51 -2.28
CA ALA A 190 4.61 0.87 -2.68
C ALA A 190 4.99 1.34 -4.09
N ILE A 191 6.29 1.35 -4.38
CA ILE A 191 6.79 1.78 -5.68
C ILE A 191 7.66 0.70 -6.28
N ARG A 192 7.43 0.40 -7.55
CA ARG A 192 8.29 -0.45 -8.36
C ARG A 192 8.25 0.01 -9.81
N ASP A 193 9.40 0.02 -10.48
CA ASP A 193 9.51 0.39 -11.91
C ASP A 193 8.86 1.74 -12.24
N ASN A 194 9.00 2.72 -11.33
CA ASN A 194 8.38 4.06 -11.40
C ASN A 194 6.84 4.06 -11.43
N ILE A 195 6.22 2.95 -11.04
CA ILE A 195 4.79 2.79 -10.82
C ILE A 195 4.50 2.90 -9.33
N LEU A 196 3.56 3.78 -9.00
CA LEU A 196 3.02 3.97 -7.67
C LEU A 196 1.78 3.10 -7.49
N PHE A 197 1.89 2.14 -6.58
CA PHE A 197 0.78 1.33 -6.10
C PHE A 197 0.23 1.97 -4.84
N ILE A 198 -1.08 2.24 -4.83
CA ILE A 198 -1.76 2.92 -3.72
C ILE A 198 -2.83 1.99 -3.18
N LEU A 199 -2.71 1.66 -1.90
CA LEU A 199 -3.67 0.86 -1.17
C LEU A 199 -4.64 1.77 -0.42
N HIS A 200 -5.90 1.77 -0.83
CA HIS A 200 -6.93 2.65 -0.31
C HIS A 200 -7.71 1.95 0.81
N GLU A 201 -7.54 2.41 2.05
CA GLU A 201 -8.13 1.78 3.23
C GLU A 201 -9.65 1.84 3.20
N LYS A 202 -10.27 2.99 2.90
CA LYS A 202 -11.72 3.17 3.03
C LYS A 202 -12.54 2.40 1.98
N THR A 203 -11.89 1.97 0.90
CA THR A 203 -12.56 1.35 -0.25
C THR A 203 -12.09 -0.07 -0.55
N SER A 204 -11.03 -0.55 0.12
CA SER A 204 -10.41 -1.85 -0.17
C SER A 204 -10.09 -2.01 -1.65
N VAL A 205 -9.41 -1.01 -2.20
CA VAL A 205 -9.00 -0.94 -3.61
C VAL A 205 -7.49 -0.76 -3.69
N LEU A 206 -6.85 -1.48 -4.61
CA LEU A 206 -5.48 -1.27 -5.05
C LEU A 206 -5.50 -0.55 -6.40
N THR A 207 -4.82 0.59 -6.49
CA THR A 207 -4.64 1.32 -7.76
C THR A 207 -3.18 1.34 -8.17
N ALA A 208 -2.92 1.34 -9.47
CA ALA A 208 -1.58 1.53 -10.04
C ALA A 208 -1.56 2.72 -10.99
N GLN A 209 -0.52 3.55 -10.89
CA GLN A 209 -0.32 4.70 -11.78
C GLN A 209 1.17 5.08 -11.92
N PRO A 210 1.60 5.67 -13.05
CA PRO A 210 2.87 6.38 -13.11
C PRO A 210 2.91 7.51 -12.08
N ILE A 211 4.08 7.74 -11.51
CA ILE A 211 4.32 8.89 -10.63
C ILE A 211 4.28 10.17 -11.49
N PRO A 212 3.35 11.11 -11.24
CA PRO A 212 3.29 12.36 -11.99
C PRO A 212 4.50 13.23 -11.69
N THR A 213 4.85 14.14 -12.61
CA THR A 213 5.94 15.11 -12.39
C THR A 213 5.65 15.99 -11.16
N ALA A 214 6.68 16.27 -10.37
CA ALA A 214 6.61 17.22 -9.26
C ALA A 214 6.29 18.64 -9.76
N PRO A 215 5.74 19.54 -8.92
CA PRO A 215 5.36 19.32 -7.52
C PRO A 215 3.97 18.72 -7.33
N ASN A 216 3.06 18.88 -8.31
CA ASN A 216 1.66 18.46 -8.18
C ASN A 216 1.21 17.63 -9.37
N GLY A 217 0.29 16.70 -9.16
CA GLY A 217 -0.40 16.04 -10.28
C GLY A 217 -1.36 14.93 -9.88
N THR A 218 -2.10 14.45 -10.87
CA THR A 218 -2.89 13.22 -10.79
C THR A 218 -2.68 12.49 -12.11
N THR A 219 -2.46 11.18 -12.05
CA THR A 219 -2.30 10.40 -13.28
C THR A 219 -3.63 9.72 -13.60
N LEU A 220 -4.28 10.17 -14.67
CA LEU A 220 -5.51 9.58 -15.21
C LEU A 220 -5.38 9.30 -16.72
N PRO A 221 -5.96 8.21 -17.23
CA PRO A 221 -6.59 7.12 -16.47
C PRO A 221 -5.58 6.35 -15.62
N LEU A 222 -6.04 5.76 -14.52
CA LEU A 222 -5.23 4.81 -13.75
C LEU A 222 -4.86 3.62 -14.65
N LEU A 223 -3.67 3.05 -14.44
CA LEU A 223 -3.28 1.82 -15.14
C LEU A 223 -4.07 0.63 -14.63
N ALA A 224 -4.38 0.62 -13.33
CA ALA A 224 -5.25 -0.39 -12.73
C ALA A 224 -6.02 0.19 -11.53
N ASN A 225 -7.20 -0.37 -11.29
CA ASN A 225 -8.08 -0.09 -10.16
C ASN A 225 -8.85 -1.38 -9.87
N VAL A 226 -8.40 -2.13 -8.86
CA VAL A 226 -8.90 -3.47 -8.55
C VAL A 226 -9.34 -3.56 -7.10
N SER A 227 -10.45 -4.24 -6.85
CA SER A 227 -10.87 -4.53 -5.48
C SER A 227 -10.00 -5.64 -4.88
N ILE A 228 -9.74 -5.53 -3.59
CA ILE A 228 -9.07 -6.57 -2.80
C ILE A 228 -10.03 -7.25 -1.81
N VAL A 229 -11.34 -6.99 -1.95
CA VAL A 229 -12.39 -7.66 -1.16
C VAL A 229 -12.54 -9.09 -1.67
N PRO A 230 -12.49 -10.12 -0.79
CA PRO A 230 -12.75 -11.49 -1.19
C PRO A 230 -14.07 -11.62 -1.95
N PRO A 231 -14.12 -12.31 -3.10
CA PRO A 231 -15.37 -12.54 -3.83
C PRO A 231 -16.46 -13.19 -2.95
N GLU A 232 -16.06 -14.06 -2.02
CA GLU A 232 -16.93 -14.76 -1.06
C GLU A 232 -17.62 -13.79 -0.09
N ALA A 233 -17.02 -12.62 0.14
CA ALA A 233 -17.58 -11.58 0.99
C ALA A 233 -18.88 -10.97 0.46
N ALA A 234 -19.24 -11.22 -0.80
CA ALA A 234 -20.54 -10.85 -1.34
C ALA A 234 -21.72 -11.49 -0.56
N ASN A 235 -21.47 -12.55 0.21
CA ASN A 235 -22.49 -13.34 0.89
C ASN A 235 -22.70 -12.99 2.38
N PHE A 236 -21.98 -12.00 2.92
CA PHE A 236 -22.16 -11.61 4.33
C PHE A 236 -21.95 -10.10 4.55
N ASN A 237 -22.52 -9.57 5.64
CA ASN A 237 -22.50 -8.15 5.99
C ASN A 237 -21.19 -7.75 6.70
N GLY A 238 -20.09 -7.79 5.96
CA GLY A 238 -18.78 -7.30 6.39
C GLY A 238 -18.56 -5.80 6.14
N SER A 239 -17.52 -5.26 6.76
CA SER A 239 -17.02 -3.92 6.48
C SER A 239 -15.51 -3.98 6.27
N PHE A 240 -15.09 -3.97 5.02
CA PHE A 240 -13.71 -4.20 4.61
C PHE A 240 -12.91 -2.90 4.55
N PHE A 241 -11.67 -2.98 5.02
CA PHE A 241 -10.71 -1.89 5.00
C PHE A 241 -9.33 -2.44 4.68
N ALA A 242 -8.63 -1.85 3.72
CA ALA A 242 -7.27 -2.28 3.42
C ALA A 242 -6.29 -1.90 4.55
N ALA A 243 -5.21 -2.65 4.68
CA ALA A 243 -4.16 -2.35 5.65
C ALA A 243 -2.77 -2.29 4.99
N GLU A 244 -2.13 -3.42 4.74
CA GLU A 244 -0.71 -3.47 4.39
C GLU A 244 -0.47 -3.73 2.90
N ILE A 245 0.61 -3.20 2.35
CA ILE A 245 1.10 -3.51 1.00
C ILE A 245 2.61 -3.79 1.05
N VAL A 246 3.03 -4.93 0.52
CA VAL A 246 4.44 -5.28 0.35
C VAL A 246 4.66 -5.80 -1.05
N ILE A 247 5.71 -5.31 -1.72
CA ILE A 247 6.19 -5.87 -2.98
C ILE A 247 7.39 -6.75 -2.65
N SER A 248 7.35 -8.03 -3.01
CA SER A 248 8.47 -8.92 -2.74
C SER A 248 9.71 -8.53 -3.53
N GLU A 249 10.87 -8.67 -2.91
CA GLU A 249 12.15 -8.57 -3.58
C GLU A 249 12.36 -9.75 -4.55
N ILE A 250 13.22 -9.54 -5.54
CA ILE A 250 13.64 -10.60 -6.45
C ILE A 250 14.70 -11.44 -5.73
N SER A 251 14.54 -12.75 -5.76
CA SER A 251 15.55 -13.71 -5.33
C SER A 251 15.64 -14.90 -6.28
N GLU A 252 16.59 -15.80 -6.06
CA GLU A 252 16.70 -17.04 -6.83
C GLU A 252 15.44 -17.91 -6.69
N ALA A 253 14.86 -17.97 -5.49
CA ALA A 253 13.64 -18.74 -5.20
C ALA A 253 12.37 -18.03 -5.71
N PHE A 254 12.37 -16.69 -5.73
CA PHE A 254 11.23 -15.87 -6.12
C PHE A 254 11.66 -14.82 -7.17
N PRO A 255 11.89 -15.23 -8.43
CA PRO A 255 12.38 -14.32 -9.47
C PRO A 255 11.32 -13.31 -9.93
N ASP A 256 10.04 -13.64 -9.72
CA ASP A 256 8.91 -12.79 -10.09
C ASP A 256 8.45 -11.95 -8.87
N PRO A 257 8.57 -10.62 -8.91
CA PRO A 257 8.03 -9.75 -7.88
C PRO A 257 6.50 -9.84 -7.82
N LEU A 258 5.96 -10.02 -6.63
CA LEU A 258 4.53 -10.06 -6.36
C LEU A 258 4.14 -8.96 -5.38
N ILE A 259 2.92 -8.47 -5.51
CA ILE A 259 2.33 -7.45 -4.64
C ILE A 259 1.35 -8.14 -3.70
N TYR A 260 1.69 -8.18 -2.42
CA TYR A 260 0.84 -8.70 -1.36
C TYR A 260 0.09 -7.53 -0.73
N VAL A 261 -1.21 -7.66 -0.54
CA VAL A 261 -2.04 -6.64 0.12
C VAL A 261 -3.01 -7.27 1.10
N SER A 262 -3.15 -6.72 2.29
CA SER A 262 -4.07 -7.23 3.30
C SER A 262 -5.39 -6.46 3.36
N ASN A 263 -6.48 -7.18 3.64
CA ASN A 263 -7.81 -6.62 3.78
C ASN A 263 -8.46 -7.12 5.06
N ARG A 264 -8.81 -6.19 5.94
CA ARG A 264 -9.38 -6.47 7.26
C ARG A 264 -10.86 -6.20 7.31
N ASN A 265 -11.61 -7.08 7.94
CA ASN A 265 -13.04 -6.92 8.17
C ASN A 265 -13.31 -6.38 9.59
N LEU A 266 -13.98 -5.23 9.68
CA LEU A 266 -14.36 -4.58 10.94
C LEU A 266 -15.78 -4.94 11.40
N GLY A 267 -16.45 -5.89 10.73
CA GLY A 267 -17.76 -6.42 11.10
C GLY A 267 -18.95 -5.64 10.50
N PRO A 268 -20.18 -5.90 10.98
CA PRO A 268 -20.51 -6.69 12.17
C PRO A 268 -20.41 -8.21 11.98
N GLU A 269 -20.49 -8.72 10.76
CA GLU A 269 -20.31 -10.15 10.47
C GLU A 269 -18.85 -10.43 10.12
N PHE A 270 -18.31 -11.55 10.60
CA PHE A 270 -16.92 -11.95 10.41
C PHE A 270 -16.88 -13.32 9.74
N ASP A 271 -15.94 -13.49 8.82
CA ASP A 271 -15.64 -14.79 8.22
C ASP A 271 -14.82 -15.62 9.22
N GLU A 272 -15.18 -16.89 9.41
CA GLU A 272 -14.42 -17.82 10.25
C GLU A 272 -13.04 -18.12 9.66
N ALA A 273 -12.88 -17.99 8.35
CA ALA A 273 -11.59 -18.09 7.68
C ALA A 273 -10.67 -16.88 8.02
N GLY A 274 -11.20 -15.83 8.63
CA GLY A 274 -10.47 -14.62 9.02
C GLY A 274 -10.30 -13.62 7.89
N ASP A 275 -9.35 -12.71 8.07
CA ASP A 275 -8.99 -11.68 7.09
C ASP A 275 -8.07 -12.25 6.00
N SER A 276 -8.01 -11.56 4.86
CA SER A 276 -7.29 -12.06 3.68
C SER A 276 -6.01 -11.29 3.35
N ILE A 277 -5.06 -11.97 2.72
CA ILE A 277 -3.98 -11.38 1.93
C ILE A 277 -4.25 -11.73 0.45
N ALA A 278 -4.44 -10.71 -0.37
CA ALA A 278 -4.53 -10.85 -1.83
C ALA A 278 -3.14 -10.68 -2.46
N ILE A 279 -2.85 -11.49 -3.47
CA ILE A 279 -1.55 -11.56 -4.13
C ILE A 279 -1.75 -11.18 -5.60
N PHE A 280 -1.01 -10.18 -6.06
CA PHE A 280 -1.11 -9.67 -7.41
C PHE A 280 0.21 -9.78 -8.16
N GLU A 281 0.11 -10.11 -9.44
CA GLU A 281 1.17 -9.91 -10.42
C GLU A 281 0.96 -8.59 -11.13
N TRP A 282 2.05 -7.84 -11.26
CA TRP A 282 2.10 -6.67 -12.11
C TRP A 282 2.79 -7.01 -13.44
N SER A 283 2.08 -6.80 -14.54
CA SER A 283 2.67 -6.83 -15.87
C SER A 283 2.64 -5.42 -16.44
N ALA A 284 3.83 -4.80 -16.51
CA ALA A 284 4.01 -3.54 -17.20
C ALA A 284 3.81 -3.74 -18.71
N LEU A 285 3.44 -2.67 -19.41
CA LEU A 285 3.44 -2.63 -20.88
C LEU A 285 4.86 -2.97 -21.38
N THR A 286 5.09 -4.18 -21.88
CA THR A 286 6.33 -4.49 -22.60
C THR A 286 6.24 -3.94 -24.02
N GLY A 287 6.31 -2.62 -24.14
CA GLY A 287 6.60 -1.94 -25.40
C GLY A 287 8.09 -1.92 -25.70
N ASN A 288 8.79 -3.05 -25.56
CA ASN A 288 10.16 -3.16 -26.08
C ASN A 288 10.09 -3.90 -27.42
N SER A 289 10.16 -3.14 -28.50
CA SER A 289 10.64 -3.65 -29.78
C SER A 289 12.10 -4.06 -29.62
N THR A 290 12.35 -5.27 -29.13
CA THR A 290 13.57 -5.97 -29.52
C THR A 290 13.38 -6.35 -30.97
N GLU A 291 14.03 -5.63 -31.88
CA GLU A 291 14.28 -6.12 -33.24
C GLU A 291 14.97 -7.48 -33.10
N GLU A 292 14.19 -8.54 -33.27
CA GLU A 292 14.74 -9.86 -33.54
C GLU A 292 15.29 -9.79 -34.96
N GLU A 293 16.62 -9.68 -35.08
CA GLU A 293 17.32 -9.66 -36.36
C GLU A 293 17.05 -10.98 -37.09
N LEU A 294 16.12 -10.94 -38.05
CA LEU A 294 15.81 -12.06 -38.94
C LEU A 294 17.07 -12.42 -39.75
N PRO A 295 17.50 -13.70 -39.76
CA PRO A 295 18.66 -14.11 -40.53
C PRO A 295 18.40 -13.97 -42.04
N SER A 296 19.39 -13.43 -42.76
CA SER A 296 19.36 -13.21 -44.20
C SER A 296 19.26 -14.53 -45.00
N PRO A 297 18.52 -14.59 -46.13
CA PRO A 297 18.37 -15.83 -46.88
C PRO A 297 19.52 -16.07 -47.89
N SER A 298 20.22 -17.17 -47.65
CA SER A 298 20.82 -18.15 -48.58
C SER A 298 21.77 -17.73 -49.72
N SER A 299 22.88 -18.46 -49.81
CA SER A 299 23.28 -19.11 -51.06
C SER A 299 23.88 -20.50 -50.80
N THR A 300 23.19 -21.54 -51.29
CA THR A 300 23.65 -22.80 -51.94
C THR A 300 25.05 -23.33 -51.55
N SER A 301 25.27 -24.61 -51.21
CA SER A 301 24.99 -25.75 -52.10
C SER A 301 25.39 -27.14 -51.53
N VAL A 302 24.58 -28.15 -51.92
CA VAL A 302 24.85 -29.59 -52.20
C VAL A 302 25.06 -30.64 -51.07
N SER A 303 24.22 -31.69 -51.18
CA SER A 303 24.41 -33.16 -50.97
C SER A 303 24.91 -33.65 -49.60
N GLU A 304 24.31 -34.67 -48.96
CA GLU A 304 24.00 -36.01 -49.49
C GLU A 304 22.81 -36.69 -48.77
N SER A 305 22.22 -37.65 -49.48
CA SER A 305 21.34 -38.75 -49.06
C SER A 305 21.87 -39.56 -47.86
N VAL A 306 21.05 -40.22 -47.01
CA VAL A 306 20.59 -41.62 -47.23
C VAL A 306 19.60 -42.09 -46.11
N SER A 307 18.53 -42.75 -46.56
CA SER A 307 17.65 -43.82 -46.02
C SER A 307 17.15 -43.91 -44.55
N VAL A 308 15.82 -43.76 -44.42
CA VAL A 308 14.77 -44.72 -43.95
C VAL A 308 15.19 -45.95 -43.14
N THR A 309 14.61 -46.11 -41.93
CA THR A 309 13.84 -47.33 -41.56
C THR A 309 12.85 -47.02 -40.43
N ALA A 310 11.63 -47.54 -40.57
CA ALA A 310 10.53 -47.45 -39.61
C ALA A 310 10.16 -48.85 -39.09
N THR A 311 9.26 -48.85 -38.09
CA THR A 311 8.37 -49.93 -37.57
C THR A 311 8.73 -50.48 -36.15
N PRO A 312 7.77 -51.05 -35.39
CA PRO A 312 6.90 -50.31 -34.45
C PRO A 312 6.67 -51.07 -33.10
N THR A 313 5.56 -50.76 -32.40
CA THR A 313 4.89 -51.52 -31.29
C THR A 313 5.49 -51.30 -29.88
N GLU A 314 4.75 -51.16 -28.77
CA GLU A 314 3.37 -51.51 -28.42
C GLU A 314 2.91 -50.79 -27.11
N SER A 315 1.59 -50.52 -27.02
CA SER A 315 0.67 -50.37 -25.87
C SER A 315 1.15 -50.00 -24.44
N ALA A 316 0.42 -49.08 -23.78
CA ALA A 316 -0.57 -49.43 -22.74
C ALA A 316 -1.34 -48.21 -22.18
N THR A 317 -2.60 -48.48 -21.88
CA THR A 317 -3.72 -47.64 -21.42
C THR A 317 -3.62 -47.21 -19.96
N THR A 318 -4.05 -45.98 -19.63
CA THR A 318 -4.88 -45.71 -18.42
C THR A 318 -5.61 -44.37 -18.52
N THR A 319 -6.86 -44.41 -18.07
CA THR A 319 -7.87 -43.35 -17.96
C THR A 319 -7.66 -42.44 -16.75
N SER A 320 -7.81 -41.12 -16.91
CA SER A 320 -8.48 -40.24 -15.94
C SER A 320 -8.93 -38.93 -16.61
N GLY A 321 -10.25 -38.74 -16.70
CA GLY A 321 -10.84 -37.48 -17.13
C GLY A 321 -10.84 -36.51 -15.96
N LEU A 322 -9.92 -35.54 -15.97
CA LEU A 322 -10.00 -34.33 -15.16
C LEU A 322 -10.51 -33.20 -16.06
N ALA A 323 -11.66 -32.65 -15.68
CA ALA A 323 -12.18 -31.43 -16.26
C ALA A 323 -11.16 -30.31 -16.01
N GLY A 324 -10.57 -29.78 -17.09
CA GLY A 324 -9.66 -28.64 -17.03
C GLY A 324 -10.37 -27.37 -16.56
N PRO A 325 -9.62 -26.37 -16.05
CA PRO A 325 -10.20 -25.14 -15.54
C PRO A 325 -10.86 -24.38 -16.68
N VAL A 326 -12.12 -24.01 -16.46
CA VAL A 326 -12.86 -23.08 -17.32
C VAL A 326 -12.22 -21.70 -17.17
N VAL A 327 -11.51 -21.26 -18.19
CA VAL A 327 -11.01 -19.89 -18.31
C VAL A 327 -12.20 -18.97 -18.52
N ALA A 328 -12.71 -18.37 -17.45
CA ALA A 328 -13.67 -17.29 -17.54
C ALA A 328 -12.93 -15.98 -17.82
N THR A 329 -12.91 -15.54 -19.08
CA THR A 329 -12.50 -14.19 -19.46
C THR A 329 -13.59 -13.22 -19.02
N LEU A 330 -13.39 -12.53 -17.89
CA LEU A 330 -14.30 -11.46 -17.46
C LEU A 330 -14.01 -10.22 -18.31
N THR A 331 -14.84 -9.98 -19.32
CA THR A 331 -14.90 -8.69 -20.01
C THR A 331 -15.44 -7.61 -19.07
N ALA A 332 -14.84 -6.42 -19.11
CA ALA A 332 -15.19 -5.27 -18.30
C ALA A 332 -16.71 -5.07 -18.21
N ALA A 333 -17.27 -5.34 -17.03
CA ALA A 333 -18.64 -4.94 -16.71
C ALA A 333 -18.65 -3.43 -16.43
N ASP A 334 -19.68 -2.77 -16.96
CA ASP A 334 -19.96 -1.34 -16.84
C ASP A 334 -19.80 -0.85 -15.38
N SER A 335 -18.63 -0.26 -15.10
CA SER A 335 -18.15 0.13 -13.77
C SER A 335 -18.92 1.32 -13.16
N GLY A 336 -19.87 1.88 -13.91
CA GLY A 336 -20.66 3.04 -13.49
C GLY A 336 -21.71 2.76 -12.42
N SER A 337 -22.22 1.54 -12.29
CA SER A 337 -23.37 1.25 -11.39
C SER A 337 -23.00 0.71 -10.01
N VAL A 338 -21.90 -0.04 -9.90
CA VAL A 338 -21.42 -0.64 -8.64
C VAL A 338 -20.63 0.39 -7.82
N ALA A 339 -19.72 1.14 -8.45
CA ALA A 339 -18.97 2.21 -7.80
C ALA A 339 -19.89 3.32 -7.24
N LYS A 340 -20.95 3.69 -7.97
CA LYS A 340 -21.94 4.68 -7.47
C LYS A 340 -22.77 4.16 -6.29
N ARG A 341 -22.98 2.84 -6.15
CA ARG A 341 -23.65 2.25 -4.98
C ARG A 341 -22.75 2.29 -3.75
N MET A 342 -21.45 1.99 -3.89
CA MET A 342 -20.49 2.01 -2.78
C MET A 342 -20.18 3.43 -2.28
N VAL A 343 -20.05 4.42 -3.18
CA VAL A 343 -19.84 5.83 -2.79
C VAL A 343 -21.04 6.40 -2.00
N LYS A 344 -22.29 6.08 -2.41
CA LYS A 344 -23.49 6.44 -1.63
C LYS A 344 -23.63 5.63 -0.32
N TYR A 345 -23.07 4.43 -0.27
CA TYR A 345 -23.06 3.57 0.92
C TYR A 345 -22.08 4.08 1.99
N HIS A 346 -20.87 4.50 1.61
CA HIS A 346 -19.88 5.06 2.54
C HIS A 346 -20.21 6.49 3.00
N ALA A 347 -20.82 7.32 2.15
CA ALA A 347 -21.34 8.63 2.56
C ALA A 347 -22.39 8.53 3.69
N ARG A 348 -23.06 7.38 3.84
CA ARG A 348 -24.04 7.08 4.90
C ARG A 348 -23.44 6.37 6.13
N ARG A 349 -22.15 5.98 6.08
CA ARG A 349 -21.45 5.20 7.13
C ARG A 349 -20.32 5.96 7.85
N ARG A 350 -20.39 7.31 7.90
CA ARG A 350 -19.58 8.15 8.83
C ARG A 350 -19.43 7.59 10.25
N PRO A 351 -20.42 6.89 10.87
CA PRO A 351 -20.30 6.33 12.21
C PRO A 351 -19.21 5.26 12.37
N ALA A 352 -18.89 4.48 11.34
CA ALA A 352 -17.88 3.41 11.46
C ALA A 352 -16.46 3.98 11.59
N HIS A 353 -16.18 5.07 10.87
CA HIS A 353 -14.92 5.80 10.97
C HIS A 353 -14.80 6.56 12.30
N GLU A 354 -15.89 7.18 12.79
CA GLU A 354 -15.92 7.76 14.14
C GLU A 354 -15.72 6.70 15.23
N ASN A 355 -16.29 5.50 15.08
CA ASN A 355 -16.08 4.40 16.02
C ASN A 355 -14.64 3.87 16.00
N ALA A 356 -13.99 3.82 14.84
CA ALA A 356 -12.56 3.52 14.75
C ALA A 356 -11.72 4.62 15.45
N ARG A 357 -12.02 5.91 15.23
CA ARG A 357 -11.35 7.02 15.95
C ARG A 357 -11.52 6.93 17.47
N ARG A 358 -12.73 6.58 17.94
CA ARG A 358 -13.05 6.36 19.36
C ARG A 358 -12.37 5.12 19.95
N GLN A 359 -12.24 4.05 19.16
CA GLN A 359 -11.51 2.85 19.57
C GLN A 359 -10.03 3.13 19.87
N TYR A 360 -9.44 4.14 19.24
CA TYR A 360 -8.00 4.46 19.32
C TYR A 360 -7.68 5.82 19.96
N GLY A 361 -8.65 6.48 20.61
CA GLY A 361 -8.39 7.67 21.43
C GLY A 361 -8.06 8.97 20.68
N TYR A 362 -8.45 9.08 19.40
CA TYR A 362 -8.10 10.21 18.52
C TYR A 362 -9.08 11.39 18.56
N ASP A 363 -9.81 11.58 19.66
CA ASP A 363 -10.75 12.72 19.77
C ASP A 363 -9.97 14.03 19.91
N TYR A 364 -10.23 14.98 19.02
CA TYR A 364 -9.91 16.39 19.26
C TYR A 364 -10.74 16.86 20.47
N PRO A 365 -10.20 17.72 21.36
CA PRO A 365 -11.03 18.34 22.36
C PRO A 365 -12.17 19.10 21.64
N GLU A 366 -13.41 18.71 21.94
CA GLU A 366 -14.60 19.47 21.57
C GLU A 366 -14.36 20.94 21.93
N PRO A 367 -14.62 21.90 21.02
CA PRO A 367 -14.56 23.31 21.40
C PRO A 367 -15.53 23.50 22.57
N ALA A 368 -15.01 24.05 23.68
CA ALA A 368 -15.75 24.23 24.92
C ALA A 368 -17.18 24.71 24.63
N SER A 369 -18.16 23.90 25.01
CA SER A 369 -19.56 24.22 24.86
C SER A 369 -19.81 25.60 25.46
N SER A 370 -20.28 26.51 24.62
CA SER A 370 -20.71 27.84 25.05
C SER A 370 -21.77 27.66 26.14
N PRO A 371 -21.68 28.35 27.29
CA PRO A 371 -22.64 28.14 28.37
C PRO A 371 -24.04 28.52 27.89
N SER A 372 -24.99 27.61 28.10
CA SER A 372 -26.42 27.80 27.85
C SER A 372 -26.91 29.13 28.45
N PRO A 373 -27.68 29.95 27.73
CA PRO A 373 -28.23 31.17 28.31
C PRO A 373 -29.38 30.84 29.26
N SER A 374 -29.26 31.31 30.51
CA SER A 374 -30.38 31.44 31.45
C SER A 374 -31.37 32.51 30.99
N PRO A 375 -32.65 32.42 31.40
CA PRO A 375 -33.76 33.09 30.71
C PRO A 375 -33.83 34.58 31.06
N ALA A 376 -34.00 35.43 30.05
CA ALA A 376 -34.30 36.84 30.24
C ALA A 376 -35.55 37.24 29.43
N SER A 377 -36.59 37.58 30.21
CA SER A 377 -37.62 38.60 30.04
C SER A 377 -37.89 39.22 28.67
N ASP A 378 -39.18 39.23 28.34
CA ASP A 378 -39.88 40.09 27.38
C ASP A 378 -39.27 41.49 27.19
N SER A 379 -39.04 41.85 25.93
CA SER A 379 -39.52 43.13 25.40
C SER A 379 -39.58 43.10 23.87
N SER A 380 -40.72 43.54 23.37
CA SER A 380 -41.11 43.69 21.97
C SER A 380 -40.32 44.79 21.25
N SER A 381 -39.96 44.56 19.98
CA SER A 381 -40.26 45.52 18.90
C SER A 381 -40.14 44.86 17.53
N ALA A 382 -41.12 45.17 16.68
CA ALA A 382 -41.33 44.64 15.35
C ALA A 382 -40.59 45.46 14.28
N GLY A 383 -40.32 44.83 13.12
CA GLY A 383 -40.13 45.57 11.87
C GLY A 383 -39.45 44.80 10.74
N SER A 384 -40.26 44.35 9.77
CA SER A 384 -40.02 44.30 8.30
C SER A 384 -38.77 43.56 7.79
N GLY A 385 -38.79 42.58 6.89
CA GLY A 385 -39.70 42.32 5.76
C GLY A 385 -38.84 42.05 4.50
N ALA A 386 -39.24 41.06 3.70
CA ALA A 386 -38.83 40.72 2.32
C ALA A 386 -37.44 40.06 2.10
N THR A 387 -37.16 39.24 1.08
CA THR A 387 -37.89 38.33 0.16
C THR A 387 -36.79 37.53 -0.57
N ILE A 388 -37.02 36.26 -0.88
CA ILE A 388 -36.13 35.35 -1.63
C ILE A 388 -36.22 35.65 -3.14
N THR A 389 -35.10 35.60 -3.88
CA THR A 389 -35.11 35.23 -5.32
C THR A 389 -33.81 34.54 -5.73
N LEU A 390 -33.94 33.32 -6.25
CA LEU A 390 -32.95 32.55 -7.00
C LEU A 390 -33.01 32.93 -8.48
N LEU A 391 -31.87 33.06 -9.16
CA LEU A 391 -31.81 33.07 -10.62
C LEU A 391 -30.61 32.24 -11.13
N SER A 392 -30.87 31.61 -12.28
CA SER A 392 -30.18 30.47 -12.86
C SER A 392 -29.19 30.85 -13.98
N SER A 393 -28.32 29.88 -14.27
CA SER A 393 -27.77 29.50 -15.58
C SER A 393 -26.96 30.52 -16.40
N TYR A 394 -25.68 30.18 -16.61
CA TYR A 394 -24.83 30.72 -17.67
C TYR A 394 -24.28 29.58 -18.53
N THR A 395 -24.41 29.70 -19.86
CA THR A 395 -23.77 28.83 -20.88
C THR A 395 -22.92 29.71 -21.81
N PRO A 396 -21.83 29.17 -22.40
CA PRO A 396 -20.80 29.95 -23.07
C PRO A 396 -21.06 30.13 -24.57
N THR A 397 -20.56 31.22 -25.16
CA THR A 397 -20.51 31.40 -26.62
C THR A 397 -19.06 31.59 -27.08
N ALA A 398 -18.64 30.76 -28.03
CA ALA A 398 -17.38 30.84 -28.75
C ALA A 398 -17.50 31.78 -29.96
N ALA A 399 -16.41 32.47 -30.30
CA ALA A 399 -16.22 33.07 -31.62
C ALA A 399 -14.73 33.06 -31.99
N ALA A 400 -14.42 32.43 -33.13
CA ALA A 400 -13.18 32.57 -33.87
C ALA A 400 -13.48 33.32 -35.18
N PRO A 401 -12.54 34.07 -35.77
CA PRO A 401 -12.66 34.53 -37.14
C PRO A 401 -11.80 33.71 -38.10
N ALA A 402 -12.29 33.61 -39.33
CA ALA A 402 -11.65 33.03 -40.51
C ALA A 402 -11.16 34.16 -41.44
N GLU A 403 -10.18 33.82 -42.29
CA GLU A 403 -9.90 34.29 -43.67
C GLU A 403 -8.41 33.96 -43.98
N SER A 404 -7.91 33.73 -45.19
CA SER A 404 -8.36 33.27 -46.52
C SER A 404 -7.05 33.06 -47.33
N GLY A 405 -7.02 32.20 -48.37
CA GLY A 405 -5.82 32.11 -49.23
C GLY A 405 -5.69 30.91 -50.17
N THR A 406 -6.50 30.90 -51.23
CA THR A 406 -6.29 30.44 -52.63
C THR A 406 -5.46 29.20 -53.05
N GLN A 407 -6.06 28.49 -54.02
CA GLN A 407 -5.69 27.28 -54.77
C GLN A 407 -4.48 27.40 -55.73
N THR A 408 -3.90 26.24 -56.10
CA THR A 408 -3.74 25.79 -57.52
C THR A 408 -3.61 24.26 -57.60
N ALA A 409 -4.22 23.68 -58.65
CA ALA A 409 -4.30 22.25 -59.02
C ALA A 409 -3.11 21.86 -59.95
N ALA A 410 -2.83 20.64 -60.44
CA ALA A 410 -3.42 19.30 -60.48
C ALA A 410 -2.27 18.31 -60.89
N GLY A 411 -2.41 17.00 -60.64
CA GLY A 411 -1.52 16.00 -61.24
C GLY A 411 -1.71 14.57 -60.71
N SER A 412 -2.39 13.74 -61.49
CA SER A 412 -2.68 12.31 -61.27
C SER A 412 -1.43 11.42 -61.37
N ALA A 413 -1.31 10.42 -60.49
CA ALA A 413 -0.88 9.06 -60.85
C ALA A 413 -1.14 8.04 -59.74
N SER A 414 -1.75 6.93 -60.15
CA SER A 414 -2.02 5.70 -59.40
C SER A 414 -0.75 4.97 -58.95
N GLY A 415 -0.79 4.34 -57.77
CA GLY A 415 0.22 3.38 -57.34
C GLY A 415 -0.20 2.66 -56.06
N THR A 416 -1.01 1.60 -56.23
CA THR A 416 -1.28 0.60 -55.19
C THR A 416 0.00 -0.15 -54.85
N ALA A 417 0.52 0.04 -53.65
CA ALA A 417 1.52 -0.84 -53.05
C ALA A 417 1.04 -1.21 -51.64
N THR A 418 0.31 -2.32 -51.56
CA THR A 418 0.04 -3.02 -50.30
C THR A 418 1.37 -3.64 -49.83
N GLY A 419 2.12 -2.90 -49.00
CA GLY A 419 3.18 -3.49 -48.19
C GLY A 419 2.59 -4.45 -47.15
N PRO A 420 3.34 -5.47 -46.69
CA PRO A 420 2.84 -6.37 -45.67
C PRO A 420 2.58 -5.56 -44.40
N VAL A 421 1.32 -5.57 -43.94
CA VAL A 421 0.97 -5.08 -42.61
C VAL A 421 1.61 -6.06 -41.63
N MET A 422 2.77 -5.67 -41.09
CA MET A 422 3.34 -6.31 -39.91
C MET A 422 2.24 -6.33 -38.84
N PRO A 423 2.01 -7.45 -38.13
CA PRO A 423 1.10 -7.44 -37.00
C PRO A 423 1.69 -6.49 -35.97
N THR A 424 1.12 -5.29 -35.87
CA THR A 424 1.34 -4.44 -34.70
C THR A 424 0.84 -5.25 -33.52
N ALA A 425 1.76 -5.78 -32.72
CA ALA A 425 1.43 -6.34 -31.43
C ALA A 425 0.63 -5.28 -30.68
N THR A 426 -0.66 -5.54 -30.46
CA THR A 426 -1.48 -4.67 -29.62
C THR A 426 -0.81 -4.63 -28.26
N PRO A 427 -0.40 -3.46 -27.75
CA PRO A 427 0.15 -3.40 -26.40
C PRO A 427 -0.89 -3.95 -25.45
N THR A 428 -0.59 -5.07 -24.79
CA THR A 428 -1.41 -5.62 -23.72
C THR A 428 -1.48 -4.55 -22.64
N ALA A 429 -2.68 -4.01 -22.37
CA ALA A 429 -2.87 -3.00 -21.33
C ALA A 429 -2.15 -3.45 -20.05
N ALA A 430 -1.48 -2.53 -19.35
CA ALA A 430 -0.84 -2.87 -18.08
C ALA A 430 -1.89 -3.50 -17.15
N THR A 431 -1.56 -4.63 -16.51
CA THR A 431 -2.53 -5.38 -15.71
C THR A 431 -2.01 -5.64 -14.31
N LEU A 432 -2.85 -5.34 -13.31
CA LEU A 432 -2.82 -5.99 -12.00
C LEU A 432 -3.67 -7.26 -12.08
N ARG A 433 -3.03 -8.43 -12.08
CA ARG A 433 -3.72 -9.72 -12.09
C ARG A 433 -3.72 -10.30 -10.68
N LEU A 434 -4.89 -10.51 -10.10
CA LEU A 434 -5.04 -11.30 -8.87
C LEU A 434 -4.63 -12.73 -9.16
N THR A 435 -3.58 -13.23 -8.51
CA THR A 435 -3.15 -14.63 -8.64
C THR A 435 -3.86 -15.52 -7.64
N ASN A 436 -3.99 -15.03 -6.41
CA ASN A 436 -4.57 -15.77 -5.32
C ASN A 436 -5.02 -14.83 -4.20
N GLN A 437 -5.89 -15.31 -3.34
CA GLN A 437 -6.33 -14.61 -2.14
C GLN A 437 -6.43 -15.60 -0.99
N VAL A 438 -5.55 -15.44 -0.01
CA VAL A 438 -5.37 -16.40 1.07
C VAL A 438 -5.99 -15.86 2.35
N PHE A 439 -6.88 -16.65 2.93
CA PHE A 439 -7.46 -16.40 4.25
C PHE A 439 -6.46 -16.77 5.35
N THR A 440 -6.17 -15.80 6.21
CA THR A 440 -5.07 -15.89 7.17
C THR A 440 -5.49 -16.53 8.49
N GLY A 441 -6.79 -16.65 8.77
CA GLY A 441 -7.32 -17.01 10.09
C GLY A 441 -7.01 -15.97 11.18
N LEU A 442 -6.55 -14.77 10.81
CA LEU A 442 -6.34 -13.62 11.69
C LEU A 442 -7.58 -12.73 11.64
N ARG A 443 -7.91 -12.03 12.73
CA ARG A 443 -8.96 -11.02 12.78
C ARG A 443 -8.37 -9.64 12.99
N GLN A 444 -8.76 -8.73 12.11
CA GLN A 444 -8.14 -7.42 11.92
C GLN A 444 -6.63 -7.52 11.67
N ILE A 445 -6.24 -8.23 10.61
CA ILE A 445 -4.85 -8.19 10.14
C ILE A 445 -4.40 -6.74 9.98
N ARG A 446 -3.28 -6.39 10.61
CA ARG A 446 -2.82 -4.99 10.67
C ARG A 446 -1.61 -4.72 9.80
N SER A 447 -0.66 -5.66 9.80
CA SER A 447 0.53 -5.64 8.96
C SER A 447 1.08 -7.06 8.81
N PHE A 448 2.00 -7.22 7.86
CA PHE A 448 2.79 -8.41 7.64
C PHE A 448 4.15 -8.01 7.05
N ALA A 449 5.14 -8.89 7.18
CA ALA A 449 6.47 -8.71 6.60
C ALA A 449 6.92 -10.00 5.93
N ILE A 450 7.70 -9.88 4.85
CA ILE A 450 8.43 -10.98 4.22
C ILE A 450 9.85 -10.96 4.77
N GLY A 451 10.42 -12.13 5.06
CA GLY A 451 11.82 -12.21 5.47
C GLY A 451 12.79 -11.76 4.36
N LYS A 452 14.06 -11.56 4.71
CA LYS A 452 15.06 -11.08 3.78
C LYS A 452 15.47 -12.19 2.80
N ALA A 453 15.74 -11.81 1.55
CA ALA A 453 16.36 -12.70 0.58
C ALA A 453 17.87 -12.79 0.88
N ASP A 454 18.24 -13.73 1.74
CA ASP A 454 19.61 -14.01 2.14
C ASP A 454 19.93 -15.50 2.04
N GLU A 455 21.14 -15.89 2.43
CA GLU A 455 21.60 -17.29 2.42
C GLU A 455 20.80 -18.21 3.33
N ASN A 456 20.01 -17.66 4.26
CA ASN A 456 19.16 -18.40 5.18
C ASN A 456 17.75 -18.64 4.61
N GLY A 457 17.40 -18.03 3.48
CA GLY A 457 16.10 -18.21 2.82
C GLY A 457 14.93 -17.60 3.58
N GLY A 458 15.15 -16.49 4.31
CA GLY A 458 14.10 -15.82 5.06
C GLY A 458 12.93 -15.35 4.19
N ASP A 459 13.19 -15.02 2.92
CA ASP A 459 12.21 -14.62 1.91
C ASP A 459 11.22 -15.72 1.54
N GLU A 460 11.46 -16.97 1.92
CA GLU A 460 10.47 -18.04 1.84
C GLU A 460 9.28 -17.79 2.78
N PHE A 461 9.43 -16.98 3.81
CA PHE A 461 8.44 -16.84 4.88
C PHE A 461 7.85 -15.43 4.96
N LEU A 462 6.54 -15.39 5.25
CA LEU A 462 5.78 -14.19 5.55
C LEU A 462 5.22 -14.32 6.96
N ILE A 463 5.45 -13.32 7.81
CA ILE A 463 4.84 -13.23 9.14
C ILE A 463 3.75 -12.17 9.16
N ALA A 464 2.61 -12.48 9.76
CA ALA A 464 1.46 -11.59 9.85
C ALA A 464 0.88 -11.54 11.26
N GLY A 465 0.31 -10.39 11.62
CA GLY A 465 -0.21 -10.12 12.96
C GLY A 465 -1.68 -9.69 12.96
N ALA A 466 -2.43 -10.27 13.88
CA ALA A 466 -3.77 -9.83 14.19
C ALA A 466 -3.78 -8.65 15.18
N ASN A 467 -4.67 -7.69 14.94
CA ASN A 467 -4.99 -6.68 15.95
C ASN A 467 -5.90 -7.23 17.06
N LEU A 468 -6.87 -8.08 16.72
CA LEU A 468 -7.87 -8.57 17.67
C LEU A 468 -7.68 -10.03 18.08
N ASP A 469 -7.60 -10.94 17.11
CA ASP A 469 -7.66 -12.38 17.37
C ASP A 469 -6.89 -13.19 16.32
N GLY A 470 -6.33 -14.32 16.72
CA GLY A 470 -5.48 -15.17 15.87
C GLY A 470 -3.97 -14.98 16.07
N GLY A 471 -3.54 -14.02 16.91
CA GLY A 471 -2.14 -13.84 17.31
C GLY A 471 -1.19 -13.51 16.16
N VAL A 472 -0.10 -14.26 16.06
CA VAL A 472 0.93 -14.14 15.02
C VAL A 472 1.01 -15.44 14.23
N ALA A 473 0.96 -15.33 12.91
CA ALA A 473 1.04 -16.47 12.00
C ALA A 473 2.22 -16.33 11.04
N VAL A 474 2.92 -17.44 10.79
CA VAL A 474 3.97 -17.54 9.76
C VAL A 474 3.45 -18.41 8.64
N PHE A 475 3.59 -17.91 7.42
CA PHE A 475 3.21 -18.58 6.19
C PHE A 475 4.46 -18.84 5.34
N ARG A 476 4.50 -19.99 4.68
CA ARG A 476 5.46 -20.30 3.62
C ARG A 476 4.89 -19.80 2.30
N ARG A 477 5.70 -19.07 1.54
CA ARG A 477 5.41 -18.66 0.17
C ARG A 477 5.62 -19.87 -0.75
N THR A 478 4.54 -20.41 -1.30
CA THR A 478 4.57 -21.55 -2.24
C THR A 478 4.21 -21.10 -3.65
N GLU A 479 4.39 -21.98 -4.65
CA GLU A 479 4.05 -21.71 -6.05
C GLU A 479 4.75 -20.46 -6.63
N GLY A 480 6.04 -20.31 -6.33
CA GLY A 480 6.81 -19.12 -6.71
C GLY A 480 6.30 -17.84 -6.03
N GLY A 481 5.70 -17.98 -4.84
CA GLY A 481 5.16 -16.88 -4.03
C GLY A 481 3.70 -16.56 -4.30
N ARG A 482 3.06 -17.23 -5.27
CA ARG A 482 1.66 -16.99 -5.66
C ARG A 482 0.66 -17.60 -4.67
N ASN A 483 1.14 -18.37 -3.70
CA ASN A 483 0.32 -18.92 -2.62
C ASN A 483 1.02 -18.75 -1.26
N LEU A 484 0.23 -18.84 -0.19
CA LEU A 484 0.68 -18.82 1.20
C LEU A 484 0.11 -20.03 1.95
N GLU A 485 0.98 -20.84 2.53
CA GLU A 485 0.61 -21.98 3.36
C GLU A 485 0.96 -21.70 4.81
N LEU A 486 -0.01 -21.85 5.72
CA LEU A 486 0.24 -21.66 7.15
C LEU A 486 1.26 -22.70 7.63
N VAL A 487 2.39 -22.25 8.15
CA VAL A 487 3.40 -23.10 8.77
C VAL A 487 3.10 -23.26 10.26
N THR A 488 2.91 -22.14 10.94
CA THR A 488 2.77 -22.13 12.39
C THR A 488 2.08 -20.86 12.89
N ARG A 489 1.60 -20.91 14.12
CA ARG A 489 0.92 -19.80 14.78
C ARG A 489 1.26 -19.76 16.26
N ASN A 490 1.52 -18.56 16.77
CA ASN A 490 1.60 -18.29 18.19
C ASN A 490 0.44 -17.38 18.60
N THR A 491 -0.39 -17.84 19.55
CA THR A 491 -1.57 -17.10 20.03
C THR A 491 -1.42 -16.56 21.45
N GLU A 492 -0.20 -16.60 22.02
CA GLU A 492 0.06 -16.14 23.39
C GLU A 492 -0.17 -14.63 23.53
N LEU A 493 0.19 -13.88 22.48
CA LEU A 493 -0.02 -12.44 22.39
C LEU A 493 -0.96 -12.09 21.25
N GLN A 494 -1.81 -11.10 21.50
CA GLN A 494 -2.63 -10.44 20.49
C GLN A 494 -2.03 -9.07 20.14
N SER A 495 -2.64 -8.40 19.18
CA SER A 495 -2.35 -7.00 18.84
C SER A 495 -0.90 -6.77 18.42
N ARG A 496 -0.35 -7.65 17.57
CA ARG A 496 0.94 -7.45 16.89
C ARG A 496 0.71 -6.76 15.55
N THR A 497 1.44 -5.68 15.29
CA THR A 497 1.06 -4.73 14.23
C THR A 497 2.19 -4.33 13.30
N SER A 498 3.42 -4.78 13.54
CA SER A 498 4.60 -4.56 12.70
C SER A 498 5.66 -5.62 13.03
N PHE A 499 6.52 -5.94 12.07
CA PHE A 499 7.49 -7.04 12.20
C PHE A 499 8.83 -6.68 11.56
N VAL A 500 9.92 -7.10 12.21
CA VAL A 500 11.29 -6.97 11.69
C VAL A 500 12.02 -8.30 11.85
N PHE A 501 12.47 -8.86 10.73
CA PHE A 501 13.44 -9.97 10.72
C PHE A 501 14.83 -9.39 10.98
N LEU A 502 15.53 -9.92 11.99
CA LEU A 502 16.88 -9.48 12.34
C LEU A 502 17.90 -9.95 11.31
#